data_AF-Q8LJU4-F1
#
_entry.id   AF-Q8LJU4-F1
#
_cell.length_a   1.000
_cell.length_b   1.000
_cell.length_c   1.000
_cell.angle_alpha   90.00
_cell.angle_beta   90.00
_cell.angle_gamma   90.00
#
_symmetry.space_group_name_H-M   'P 1'
#
loop_
_entity.id
_entity.type
_entity.pdbx_description
1 polymer ?
#
loop_
_entity_poly.entity_id
_entity_poly.type
_entity_poly.pdbx_seq_one_letter_code
_entity_poly.pdbx_strand_id
1 'polypeptide(L)'
;LMRGMEVIDTGAALSVPVGGATLGRIFNVLGEPIDNLGPVDTRTTSPIHRSAPAFIQLDTKLAIFETGIKVVDLLAPYRRGGKIGLFGGAGV
;
A
#
# COMPACT_ATOMS: atom_id res chain seq x y z
N LEU A 1 -25.76 15.47 3.68
CA LEU A 1 -25.94 15.44 2.21
C LEU A 1 -27.42 15.63 1.89
N MET A 2 -27.75 16.46 0.91
CA MET A 2 -29.13 16.71 0.49
C MET A 2 -29.23 16.83 -1.03
N ARG A 3 -30.43 16.65 -1.58
CA ARG A 3 -30.68 16.84 -3.02
C ARG A 3 -30.44 18.30 -3.39
N GLY A 4 -29.77 18.52 -4.54
CA GLY A 4 -29.43 19.86 -5.05
C GLY A 4 -28.15 20.46 -4.44
N MET A 5 -27.41 19.73 -3.62
CA MET A 5 -26.11 20.19 -3.12
C MET A 5 -25.09 20.20 -4.26
N GLU A 6 -24.31 21.29 -4.34
CA GLU A 6 -23.25 21.44 -5.33
C GLU A 6 -22.10 20.46 -5.06
N VAL A 7 -21.52 19.91 -6.12
CA VAL A 7 -20.43 18.92 -6.05
C VAL A 7 -19.31 19.36 -6.97
N ILE A 8 -18.07 19.23 -6.49
CA ILE A 8 -16.87 19.56 -7.24
C ILE A 8 -16.26 18.25 -7.75
N ASP A 9 -16.15 18.11 -9.07
CA ASP A 9 -15.34 17.07 -9.70
C ASP A 9 -13.86 17.50 -9.68
N THR A 10 -13.02 16.69 -9.05
CA THR A 10 -11.57 16.94 -8.99
C THR A 10 -10.87 16.61 -10.30
N GLY A 11 -11.54 15.98 -11.27
CA GLY A 11 -11.01 15.65 -12.60
C GLY A 11 -9.94 14.55 -12.59
N ALA A 12 -9.67 13.95 -11.44
CA ALA A 12 -8.63 12.97 -11.22
C ALA A 12 -9.07 11.94 -10.18
N ALA A 13 -8.46 10.75 -10.25
CA ALA A 13 -8.65 9.72 -9.23
C ALA A 13 -8.13 10.20 -7.86
N LEU A 14 -8.73 9.67 -6.80
CA LEU A 14 -8.24 9.85 -5.43
C LEU A 14 -6.74 9.56 -5.37
N SER A 15 -5.98 10.53 -4.84
CA SER A 15 -4.54 10.48 -4.74
C SER A 15 -4.11 10.66 -3.30
N VAL A 16 -3.12 9.87 -2.86
CA VAL A 16 -2.65 9.82 -1.48
C VAL A 16 -1.17 10.20 -1.39
N PRO A 17 -0.68 10.73 -0.27
CA PRO A 17 0.74 11.00 -0.07
C PRO A 17 1.56 9.72 -0.17
N VAL A 18 2.73 9.80 -0.81
CA VAL A 18 3.69 8.69 -0.92
C VAL A 18 5.12 9.18 -0.66
N GLY A 19 6.03 8.24 -0.43
CA GLY A 19 7.46 8.49 -0.26
C GLY A 19 7.95 8.26 1.17
N GLY A 20 9.22 8.60 1.44
CA GLY A 20 9.84 8.34 2.74
C GLY A 20 9.17 9.05 3.92
N ALA A 21 8.55 10.21 3.68
CA ALA A 21 7.86 10.99 4.72
C ALA A 21 6.62 10.28 5.30
N THR A 22 6.06 9.28 4.60
CA THR A 22 4.89 8.53 5.07
C THR A 22 5.25 7.37 5.98
N LEU A 23 6.54 7.05 6.14
CA LEU A 23 6.99 5.94 6.99
C LEU A 23 6.68 6.22 8.46
N GLY A 24 6.10 5.23 9.15
CA GLY A 24 5.74 5.33 10.56
C GLY A 24 4.47 6.14 10.85
N ARG A 25 3.75 6.58 9.81
CA ARG A 25 2.50 7.36 9.93
C ARG A 25 1.28 6.47 9.72
N ILE A 26 0.15 6.82 10.34
CA ILE A 26 -1.13 6.13 10.14
C ILE A 26 -2.06 7.01 9.32
N PHE A 27 -2.60 6.47 8.22
CA PHE A 27 -3.48 7.19 7.31
C PHE A 27 -4.85 6.51 7.20
N ASN A 28 -5.88 7.30 6.95
CA ASN A 28 -7.15 6.80 6.46
C ASN A 28 -7.11 6.52 4.94
N VAL A 29 -8.23 6.03 4.39
CA VAL A 29 -8.34 5.71 2.95
C VAL A 29 -8.18 6.92 2.02
N LEU A 30 -8.43 8.12 2.52
CA LEU A 30 -8.27 9.38 1.78
C LEU A 30 -6.81 9.87 1.78
N GLY A 31 -5.92 9.21 2.51
CA GLY A 31 -4.53 9.62 2.66
C GLY A 31 -4.32 10.70 3.72
N GLU A 32 -5.29 10.92 4.62
CA GLU A 32 -5.18 11.89 5.71
C GLU A 32 -4.57 11.22 6.95
N PRO A 33 -3.60 11.87 7.62
CA PRO A 33 -2.99 11.32 8.82
C PRO A 33 -3.98 11.32 10.00
N ILE A 34 -4.11 10.19 10.69
CA ILE A 34 -5.01 9.99 11.84
C ILE A 34 -4.25 9.62 13.14
N ASP A 35 -2.93 9.80 13.13
CA ASP A 35 -2.03 9.45 14.23
C ASP A 35 -1.79 10.58 15.25
N ASN A 36 -2.40 11.75 15.06
CA ASN A 36 -2.20 12.96 15.88
C ASN A 36 -0.76 13.51 15.89
N LEU A 37 0.08 13.12 14.92
CA LEU A 37 1.46 13.62 14.78
C LEU A 37 1.58 14.85 13.86
N GLY A 38 0.45 15.53 13.61
CA GLY A 38 0.39 16.68 12.71
C GLY A 38 0.42 16.29 11.22
N PRO A 39 0.63 17.26 10.31
CA PRO A 39 0.67 16.98 8.87
C PRO A 39 1.90 16.15 8.48
N VAL A 40 1.87 15.57 7.28
CA VAL A 40 3.02 14.87 6.67
C VAL A 40 3.63 15.81 5.64
N ASP A 41 4.92 16.10 5.78
CA ASP A 41 5.65 16.95 4.83
C ASP A 41 6.03 16.15 3.58
N THR A 42 5.07 15.99 2.67
CA THR A 42 5.32 15.47 1.32
C THR A 42 4.45 16.18 0.31
N ARG A 43 5.06 16.59 -0.80
CA ARG A 43 4.36 17.12 -1.98
C ARG A 43 4.07 16.04 -3.01
N THR A 44 4.62 14.84 -2.84
CA THR A 44 4.49 13.76 -3.79
C THR A 44 3.25 12.93 -3.45
N THR A 45 2.29 12.93 -4.36
CA THR A 45 1.07 12.11 -4.27
C THR A 45 1.00 11.12 -5.43
N SER A 46 0.25 10.04 -5.25
CA SER A 46 0.03 9.02 -6.27
C SER A 46 -1.44 8.60 -6.30
N PRO A 47 -2.05 8.41 -7.48
CA PRO A 47 -3.42 7.93 -7.59
C PRO A 47 -3.53 6.48 -7.09
N ILE A 48 -4.61 6.17 -6.36
CA ILE A 48 -4.87 4.79 -5.89
C ILE A 48 -5.33 3.85 -7.01
N HIS A 49 -5.87 4.42 -8.09
CA HIS A 49 -6.26 3.68 -9.30
C HIS A 49 -5.13 3.75 -10.32
N ARG A 50 -4.50 2.61 -10.62
CA ARG A 50 -3.46 2.49 -11.65
C ARG A 50 -3.44 1.08 -12.22
N SER A 51 -3.04 0.95 -13.49
CA SER A 51 -2.83 -0.34 -14.14
C SER A 51 -1.69 -1.11 -13.48
N ALA A 52 -1.77 -2.44 -13.53
CA ALA A 52 -0.64 -3.29 -13.16
C ALA A 52 0.55 -3.06 -14.12
N PRO A 53 1.79 -3.36 -13.69
CA PRO A 53 2.96 -3.32 -14.57
C PRO A 53 2.76 -4.18 -15.82
N ALA A 54 3.33 -3.75 -16.94
CA ALA A 54 3.25 -4.50 -18.20
C ALA A 54 4.06 -5.81 -18.11
N PHE A 55 3.70 -6.80 -18.94
CA PHE A 55 4.39 -8.10 -18.96
C PHE A 55 5.91 -7.98 -19.13
N ILE A 56 6.37 -7.08 -20.01
CA ILE A 56 7.80 -6.82 -20.28
C ILE A 56 8.55 -6.20 -19.10
N GLN A 57 7.84 -5.65 -18.10
CA GLN A 57 8.41 -5.04 -16.90
C GLN A 57 8.49 -6.02 -15.73
N LEU A 58 7.96 -7.23 -15.88
CA LEU A 58 7.98 -8.23 -14.81
C LEU A 58 9.37 -8.87 -14.71
N ASP A 59 9.94 -8.86 -13.51
CA ASP A 59 11.20 -9.55 -13.23
C ASP A 59 10.94 -11.06 -13.12
N THR A 60 11.71 -11.85 -13.88
CA THR A 60 11.64 -13.32 -13.88
C THR A 60 12.64 -13.95 -12.90
N LYS A 61 13.53 -13.16 -12.30
CA LYS A 61 14.52 -13.65 -11.34
C LYS A 61 13.84 -14.13 -10.07
N LEU A 62 14.17 -15.35 -9.68
CA LEU A 62 13.79 -15.89 -8.38
C LEU A 62 14.71 -15.27 -7.32
N ALA A 63 14.12 -14.50 -6.42
CA ALA A 63 14.79 -13.95 -5.25
C ALA A 63 13.99 -14.28 -3.99
N ILE A 64 14.67 -14.76 -2.95
CA ILE A 64 14.06 -15.05 -1.65
C ILE A 64 13.94 -13.74 -0.85
N PHE A 65 12.82 -13.59 -0.15
CA PHE A 65 12.59 -12.58 0.86
C PHE A 65 12.75 -13.25 2.23
N GLU A 66 13.89 -13.02 2.88
CA GLU A 66 14.18 -13.57 4.20
C GLU A 66 13.29 -12.91 5.25
N THR A 67 12.59 -13.72 6.05
CA THR A 67 11.66 -13.24 7.07
C THR A 67 12.26 -13.26 8.47
N GLY A 68 13.30 -14.08 8.69
CA GLY A 68 13.85 -14.35 10.01
C GLY A 68 13.03 -15.38 10.81
N ILE A 69 11.97 -15.93 10.24
CA ILE A 69 11.09 -16.92 10.87
C ILE A 69 11.48 -18.30 10.38
N LYS A 70 12.12 -19.10 11.23
CA LYS A 70 12.69 -20.41 10.85
C LYS A 70 11.74 -21.31 10.05
N VAL A 71 10.48 -21.47 10.51
CA VAL A 71 9.52 -22.36 9.84
C VAL A 71 9.12 -21.85 8.46
N VAL A 72 9.01 -20.53 8.30
CA VAL A 72 8.69 -19.88 7.02
C VAL A 72 9.89 -19.99 6.09
N ASP A 73 11.07 -19.54 6.53
CA ASP A 73 12.26 -19.51 5.69
C ASP A 73 12.74 -20.90 5.27
N LEU A 74 12.49 -21.94 6.08
CA LEU A 74 12.87 -23.32 5.77
C LEU A 74 11.83 -24.08 4.93
N LEU A 75 10.55 -24.02 5.31
CA LEU A 75 9.51 -24.87 4.71
C LEU A 75 8.71 -24.19 3.60
N ALA A 76 8.52 -22.87 3.69
CA ALA A 76 7.70 -22.10 2.76
C ALA A 76 8.32 -20.71 2.48
N PRO A 77 9.55 -20.66 1.92
CA PRO A 77 10.29 -19.41 1.76
C PRO A 77 9.53 -18.42 0.88
N TYR A 78 9.47 -17.16 1.31
CA TYR A 78 8.75 -16.12 0.58
C TYR A 78 9.55 -15.65 -0.63
N ARG A 79 8.88 -15.49 -1.77
CA ARG A 79 9.48 -14.89 -2.97
C ARG A 79 9.38 -13.37 -2.91
N ARG A 80 10.48 -12.65 -3.13
CA ARG A 80 10.49 -11.19 -3.29
C ARG A 80 9.62 -10.81 -4.50
N GLY A 81 8.72 -9.85 -4.32
CA GLY A 81 7.73 -9.48 -5.34
C GLY A 81 6.64 -10.54 -5.58
N GLY A 82 6.58 -11.60 -4.76
CA GLY A 82 5.49 -12.57 -4.75
C GLY A 82 4.28 -12.09 -3.97
N LYS A 83 3.20 -12.89 -4.01
CA LYS A 83 2.03 -12.74 -3.15
C LYS A 83 2.01 -13.89 -2.15
N ILE A 84 1.78 -13.59 -0.89
CA ILE A 84 1.73 -14.56 0.21
C ILE A 84 0.33 -14.55 0.80
N GLY A 85 -0.27 -15.73 0.97
CA GLY A 85 -1.53 -15.89 1.71
C GLY A 85 -1.24 -16.23 3.16
N LEU A 86 -1.86 -15.51 4.09
CA LEU A 86 -1.84 -15.82 5.51
C LEU A 86 -3.22 -16.41 5.88
N PHE A 87 -3.27 -17.70 6.14
CA PHE A 87 -4.50 -18.42 6.50
C PHE A 87 -4.45 -18.74 7.99
N GLY A 88 -5.22 -18.00 8.78
CA GLY A 88 -5.30 -18.15 10.23
C GLY A 88 -6.74 -18.09 10.74
N GLY A 89 -6.87 -17.84 12.03
CA GLY A 89 -8.13 -17.67 12.76
C GLY A 89 -7.95 -16.72 13.95
N ALA A 90 -8.91 -16.69 14.86
CA ALA A 90 -8.76 -15.92 16.09
C ALA A 90 -7.86 -16.68 17.09
N GLY A 91 -6.76 -16.06 17.52
CA GLY A 91 -5.87 -16.59 18.55
C GLY A 91 -4.79 -17.57 18.09
N VAL A 92 -4.48 -17.61 16.78
CA VAL A 92 -3.37 -18.38 16.20
C VAL A 92 -2.17 -17.51 15.87
#